data_AF-A0A7C5PSL9-F1
#
_entry.id   AF-A0A7C5PSL9-F1
#
_cell.length_a   1.000
_cell.length_b   1.000
_cell.length_c   1.000
_cell.angle_alpha   90.00
_cell.angle_beta   90.00
_cell.angle_gamma   90.00
#
_symmetry.space_group_name_H-M   'P 1'
#
loop_
_entity.id
_entity.type
_entity.pdbx_description
1 polymer ?
#
loop_
_entity_poly.entity_id
_entity_poly.type
_entity_poly.pdbx_seq_one_letter_code
_entity_poly.pdbx_strand_id
1 'polypeptide(L)'
;MKPAVIATLLLALTACSNDASNGSGDTAAPATNGTAPATSGDNVPGNTTQAPVTPPGPVTDAEEGSPVPATDTGPASPDTTTDTSGQPNPETLIYIETGSVQCEADGVSEQETAQLLTNSGIPVLATNCGELTRPVAAQCGMPGPDINLHLIPTQRVDQARAMGFKLVADLENENGPGYFLTPCKAPPQ
;
A
#
# COMPACT_ATOMS: atom_id res chain seq x y z
N MET A 1 -16.14 1.55 47.78
CA MET A 1 -17.29 2.42 47.45
C MET A 1 -17.02 3.05 46.09
N LYS A 2 -17.83 2.69 45.09
CA LYS A 2 -17.74 3.15 43.68
C LYS A 2 -18.96 4.04 43.42
N PRO A 3 -18.84 5.20 42.77
CA PRO A 3 -19.94 5.74 42.00
C PRO A 3 -19.73 5.38 40.52
N ALA A 4 -20.69 4.62 40.00
CA ALA A 4 -20.95 4.48 38.57
C ALA A 4 -21.53 5.80 38.05
N VAL A 5 -21.00 6.32 36.95
CA VAL A 5 -21.65 7.39 36.18
C VAL A 5 -22.07 6.80 34.85
N ILE A 6 -23.38 6.57 34.77
CA ILE A 6 -24.13 6.23 33.57
C ILE A 6 -24.23 7.52 32.75
N ALA A 7 -23.53 7.58 31.62
CA ALA A 7 -23.68 8.67 30.65
C ALA A 7 -24.45 8.14 29.44
N THR A 8 -25.67 8.65 29.35
CA THR A 8 -26.73 8.33 28.42
C THR A 8 -26.35 8.56 26.96
N LEU A 9 -26.63 7.53 26.17
CA LEU A 9 -26.82 7.48 24.72
C LEU A 9 -27.69 8.64 24.20
N LEU A 10 -27.17 9.49 23.31
CA LEU A 10 -28.00 10.32 22.44
C LEU A 10 -27.60 10.09 20.98
N LEU A 11 -28.43 9.32 20.29
CA LEU A 11 -28.47 9.18 18.85
C LEU A 11 -28.82 10.52 18.21
N ALA A 12 -27.98 11.01 17.30
CA ALA A 12 -28.38 11.98 16.30
C ALA A 12 -27.95 11.46 14.92
N LEU A 13 -28.86 10.71 14.28
CA LEU A 13 -28.89 10.57 12.83
C LEU A 13 -29.08 11.98 12.24
N THR A 14 -28.07 12.51 11.56
CA THR A 14 -28.27 13.67 10.67
C THR A 14 -28.04 13.21 9.24
N ALA A 15 -29.07 13.46 8.44
CA ALA A 15 -29.26 12.98 7.09
C ALA A 15 -28.16 13.44 6.12
N CYS A 16 -27.84 12.56 5.17
CA CYS A 16 -27.26 12.92 3.88
C CYS A 16 -28.31 13.67 3.05
N SER A 17 -28.00 14.87 2.56
CA SER A 17 -28.66 15.49 1.39
C SER A 17 -27.86 16.67 0.84
N ASN A 18 -27.49 16.54 -0.45
CA ASN A 18 -27.37 17.52 -1.56
C ASN A 18 -26.62 18.86 -1.33
N ASP A 19 -25.90 19.45 -2.30
CA ASP A 19 -26.30 19.84 -3.66
C ASP A 19 -25.01 20.38 -4.38
N ALA A 20 -24.59 19.83 -5.52
CA ALA A 20 -24.67 20.41 -6.88
C ALA A 20 -24.27 21.90 -7.06
N SER A 21 -23.34 22.15 -8.02
CA SER A 21 -23.22 23.28 -8.97
C SER A 21 -21.75 23.54 -9.33
N ASN A 22 -21.28 23.85 -10.54
CA ASN A 22 -21.82 23.92 -11.91
C ASN A 22 -20.65 24.27 -12.88
N GLY A 23 -20.76 23.88 -14.16
CA GLY A 23 -20.08 24.47 -15.34
C GLY A 23 -18.80 23.75 -15.80
N SER A 24 -18.56 23.41 -17.07
CA SER A 24 -19.15 23.78 -18.38
C SER A 24 -18.76 22.63 -19.34
N GLY A 25 -19.59 22.07 -20.23
CA GLY A 25 -20.30 22.71 -21.33
C GLY A 25 -19.61 22.34 -22.64
N ASP A 26 -20.00 21.25 -23.30
CA ASP A 26 -19.82 21.08 -24.75
C ASP A 26 -20.75 19.99 -25.34
N THR A 27 -21.88 20.48 -25.85
CA THR A 27 -22.53 20.25 -27.15
C THR A 27 -22.40 18.91 -27.92
N ALA A 28 -23.59 18.33 -28.19
CA ALA A 28 -24.02 17.51 -29.36
C ALA A 28 -23.44 16.08 -29.51
N ALA A 29 -24.20 15.02 -29.83
CA ALA A 29 -25.45 14.88 -30.58
C ALA A 29 -26.18 13.55 -30.20
N PRO A 30 -27.49 13.40 -30.47
CA PRO A 30 -28.21 12.14 -30.33
C PRO A 30 -28.33 11.39 -31.66
N ALA A 31 -28.08 10.08 -31.65
CA ALA A 31 -28.59 9.17 -32.68
C ALA A 31 -29.06 7.86 -32.03
N THR A 32 -30.27 7.50 -32.42
CA THR A 32 -31.14 6.44 -31.92
C THR A 32 -30.92 5.08 -32.61
N ASN A 33 -31.36 4.03 -31.90
CA ASN A 33 -31.90 2.76 -32.39
C ASN A 33 -30.96 1.71 -33.00
N GLY A 34 -31.05 0.48 -32.47
CA GLY A 34 -30.52 -0.72 -33.11
C GLY A 34 -30.72 -2.00 -32.29
N THR A 35 -31.84 -2.68 -32.54
CA THR A 35 -32.26 -3.98 -31.98
C THR A 35 -31.55 -5.17 -32.65
N ALA A 36 -30.97 -6.07 -31.83
CA ALA A 36 -30.76 -7.54 -31.99
C ALA A 36 -29.91 -8.08 -33.19
N PRO A 37 -29.60 -9.40 -33.31
CA PRO A 37 -29.61 -10.56 -32.39
C PRO A 37 -28.26 -11.35 -32.36
N ALA A 38 -28.27 -12.52 -31.69
CA ALA A 38 -27.18 -13.50 -31.56
C ALA A 38 -26.69 -14.19 -32.86
N THR A 39 -25.40 -14.51 -32.90
CA THR A 39 -24.70 -15.51 -33.75
C THR A 39 -23.50 -16.00 -32.92
N SER A 40 -23.32 -17.23 -32.45
CA SER A 40 -23.26 -18.57 -33.08
C SER A 40 -22.30 -18.68 -34.26
N GLY A 41 -21.24 -19.49 -34.07
CA GLY A 41 -20.20 -19.87 -35.04
C GLY A 41 -18.88 -19.11 -34.78
N ASP A 42 -17.68 -19.68 -34.89
CA ASP A 42 -17.21 -21.01 -35.26
C ASP A 42 -15.69 -21.04 -35.02
N ASN A 43 -15.15 -22.25 -34.95
CA ASN A 43 -13.73 -22.61 -34.87
C ASN A 43 -12.73 -21.71 -35.63
N VAL A 44 -11.58 -21.44 -35.00
CA VAL A 44 -10.28 -21.30 -35.71
C VAL A 44 -9.20 -22.10 -34.98
N PRO A 45 -8.74 -23.24 -35.53
CA PRO A 45 -7.47 -23.85 -35.16
C PRO A 45 -6.37 -23.33 -36.10
N GLY A 46 -5.19 -22.99 -35.55
CA GLY A 46 -4.00 -22.90 -36.39
C GLY A 46 -2.96 -21.88 -35.98
N ASN A 47 -1.86 -22.43 -35.46
CA ASN A 47 -0.50 -22.08 -35.87
C ASN A 47 0.04 -20.69 -35.47
N THR A 48 0.89 -20.68 -34.43
CA THR A 48 2.17 -19.99 -34.58
C THR A 48 3.26 -20.78 -33.85
N THR A 49 3.99 -21.58 -34.60
CA THR A 49 5.35 -22.01 -34.27
C THR A 49 6.20 -20.77 -33.95
N GLN A 50 6.47 -20.51 -32.67
CA GLN A 50 7.55 -19.58 -32.29
C GLN A 50 8.87 -20.34 -32.38
N ALA A 51 9.75 -19.86 -33.25
CA ALA A 51 11.13 -20.31 -33.36
C ALA A 51 11.91 -19.97 -32.08
N PRO A 52 12.94 -20.76 -31.72
CA PRO A 52 13.81 -20.46 -30.58
C PRO A 52 14.64 -19.21 -30.88
N VAL A 53 14.34 -18.11 -30.21
CA VAL A 53 15.23 -16.94 -30.18
C VAL A 53 16.47 -17.30 -29.36
N THR A 54 17.59 -17.39 -30.07
CA THR A 54 18.92 -17.58 -29.48
C THR A 54 19.35 -16.27 -28.81
N PRO A 55 19.85 -16.28 -27.56
CA PRO A 55 20.35 -15.06 -26.93
C PRO A 55 21.62 -14.55 -27.65
N PRO A 56 21.76 -13.24 -27.89
CA PRO A 56 23.03 -12.65 -28.28
C PRO A 56 24.03 -12.78 -27.11
N GLY A 57 25.25 -13.20 -27.46
CA GLY A 57 26.33 -13.48 -26.53
C GLY A 57 26.91 -12.25 -25.79
N PRO A 58 27.95 -12.47 -24.97
CA PRO A 58 28.54 -11.47 -24.10
C PRO A 58 29.40 -10.46 -24.88
N VAL A 59 29.10 -9.16 -24.74
CA VAL A 59 30.04 -8.11 -25.13
C VAL A 59 31.03 -7.90 -23.99
N THR A 60 32.28 -8.21 -24.30
CA THR A 60 33.46 -7.94 -23.48
C THR A 60 34.10 -6.72 -24.12
N ASP A 61 34.05 -5.57 -23.47
CA ASP A 61 34.89 -4.43 -23.84
C ASP A 61 35.61 -3.96 -22.58
N ALA A 62 36.91 -4.24 -22.60
CA ALA A 62 37.89 -3.67 -21.71
C ALA A 62 38.33 -2.32 -22.28
N GLU A 63 38.41 -1.28 -21.45
CA GLU A 63 39.38 -0.21 -21.66
C GLU A 63 40.03 0.22 -20.35
N GLU A 64 41.36 0.26 -20.43
CA GLU A 64 42.34 0.69 -19.44
C GLU A 64 42.59 2.21 -19.53
N GLY A 65 42.92 2.81 -18.38
CA GLY A 65 43.68 4.07 -18.27
C GLY A 65 42.81 5.28 -17.91
N SER A 66 43.14 6.15 -16.95
CA SER A 66 44.39 6.42 -16.23
C SER A 66 44.07 7.33 -15.02
N PRO A 67 45.02 7.56 -14.09
CA PRO A 67 44.77 7.95 -12.69
C PRO A 67 44.60 9.46 -12.47
N VAL A 68 43.79 9.82 -11.46
CA VAL A 68 43.75 11.18 -10.89
C VAL A 68 44.32 11.20 -9.46
N PRO A 69 45.06 12.27 -9.09
CA PRO A 69 45.97 12.29 -7.96
C PRO A 69 45.28 12.44 -6.60
N ALA A 70 45.87 11.78 -5.60
CA ALA A 70 45.56 11.96 -4.19
C ALA A 70 46.32 13.18 -3.62
N THR A 71 45.59 14.21 -3.16
CA THR A 71 45.98 15.11 -2.06
C THR A 71 44.78 16.01 -1.74
N ASP A 72 44.21 15.96 -0.55
CA ASP A 72 44.67 16.76 0.58
C ASP A 72 43.73 16.60 1.79
N THR A 73 44.35 16.70 2.94
CA THR A 73 43.87 16.47 4.29
C THR A 73 43.13 17.71 4.79
N GLY A 74 41.92 17.53 5.31
CA GLY A 74 41.18 18.56 6.04
C GLY A 74 40.36 17.94 7.17
N PRO A 75 40.71 18.15 8.45
CA PRO A 75 40.07 17.52 9.58
C PRO A 75 38.76 18.23 9.99
N ALA A 76 37.90 17.48 10.66
CA ALA A 76 36.66 17.93 11.34
C ALA A 76 35.49 18.31 10.42
N SER A 77 34.78 17.30 9.92
CA SER A 77 33.33 17.41 9.71
C SER A 77 32.61 17.03 11.00
N PRO A 78 31.48 17.70 11.27
CA PRO A 78 31.02 18.02 12.61
C PRO A 78 30.56 16.79 13.36
N ASP A 79 30.89 16.78 14.65
CA ASP A 79 30.16 16.16 15.75
C ASP A 79 28.86 15.47 15.30
N THR A 80 28.96 14.18 14.94
CA THR A 80 27.87 13.25 15.21
C THR A 80 27.87 13.09 16.73
N THR A 81 27.41 14.14 17.43
CA THR A 81 27.03 14.03 18.83
C THR A 81 25.97 12.95 18.85
N THR A 82 26.45 11.77 19.19
CA THR A 82 25.67 10.65 19.63
C THR A 82 25.15 11.08 20.99
N ASP A 83 24.22 12.04 20.98
CA ASP A 83 23.42 12.39 22.14
C ASP A 83 22.41 11.27 22.32
N THR A 84 22.93 10.18 22.86
CA THR A 84 22.16 9.13 23.51
C THR A 84 21.66 9.69 24.85
N SER A 85 20.81 10.71 24.80
CA SER A 85 19.69 10.80 25.73
C SER A 85 18.63 9.81 25.23
N GLY A 86 18.99 8.53 25.32
CA GLY A 86 18.28 7.37 24.79
C GLY A 86 16.98 7.10 25.52
N GLN A 87 16.03 8.03 25.41
CA GLN A 87 14.65 7.74 25.71
C GLN A 87 14.05 7.14 24.44
N PRO A 88 13.58 5.88 24.45
CA PRO A 88 12.90 5.31 23.30
C PRO A 88 11.77 6.27 22.91
N ASN A 89 11.86 6.85 21.71
CA ASN A 89 10.76 7.62 21.18
C ASN A 89 9.59 6.62 21.06
N PRO A 90 8.42 6.89 21.63
CA PRO A 90 7.31 5.96 21.53
C PRO A 90 7.05 5.62 20.06
N GLU A 91 6.94 4.32 19.80
CA GLU A 91 6.69 3.76 18.48
C GLU A 91 5.26 3.23 18.46
N THR A 92 4.64 3.25 17.29
CA THR A 92 3.27 2.78 17.11
C THR A 92 3.16 2.02 15.82
N LEU A 93 2.53 0.84 15.92
CA LEU A 93 2.26 -0.02 14.79
C LEU A 93 0.94 0.40 14.14
N ILE A 94 1.02 0.76 12.87
CA ILE A 94 -0.12 1.09 12.02
C ILE A 94 -0.25 0.06 10.91
N TYR A 95 -1.43 -0.04 10.32
CA TYR A 95 -1.67 -0.88 9.17
C TYR A 95 -2.48 -0.16 8.08
N ILE A 96 -2.40 -0.70 6.87
CA ILE A 96 -3.29 -0.38 5.76
C ILE A 96 -3.65 -1.68 5.03
N GLU A 97 -4.90 -1.79 4.58
CA GLU A 97 -5.30 -2.90 3.70
C GLU A 97 -4.62 -2.73 2.35
N THR A 98 -4.04 -3.79 1.79
CA THR A 98 -3.27 -3.69 0.53
C THR A 98 -4.17 -3.35 -0.66
N GLY A 99 -5.48 -3.53 -0.52
CA GLY A 99 -6.43 -3.46 -1.63
C GLY A 99 -6.38 -4.70 -2.53
N SER A 100 -5.87 -5.82 -2.03
CA SER A 100 -5.90 -7.10 -2.75
C SER A 100 -7.33 -7.53 -3.07
N VAL A 101 -7.48 -8.23 -4.19
CA VAL A 101 -8.74 -8.79 -4.68
C VAL A 101 -8.55 -10.28 -4.84
N GLN A 102 -9.38 -11.08 -4.17
CA GLN A 102 -9.33 -12.52 -4.21
C GLN A 102 -9.35 -13.03 -5.66
N CYS A 103 -8.40 -13.89 -6.00
CA CYS A 103 -8.16 -14.49 -7.32
C CYS A 103 -7.64 -13.53 -8.42
N GLU A 104 -7.60 -12.22 -8.20
CA GLU A 104 -7.37 -11.24 -9.27
C GLU A 104 -6.11 -10.38 -9.07
N ALA A 105 -5.91 -9.84 -7.86
CA ALA A 105 -4.84 -8.87 -7.61
C ALA A 105 -4.29 -9.00 -6.19
N ASP A 106 -2.96 -8.89 -6.06
CA ASP A 106 -2.27 -8.97 -4.76
C ASP A 106 -2.30 -7.64 -3.96
N GLY A 107 -2.78 -6.55 -4.56
CA GLY A 107 -2.80 -5.23 -3.95
C GLY A 107 -1.44 -4.51 -4.00
N VAL A 108 -1.32 -3.45 -3.22
CA VAL A 108 -0.11 -2.62 -3.09
C VAL A 108 0.89 -3.28 -2.14
N SER A 109 2.17 -3.35 -2.53
CA SER A 109 3.22 -3.97 -1.72
C SER A 109 3.57 -3.16 -0.48
N GLU A 110 4.24 -3.82 0.48
CA GLU A 110 4.68 -3.18 1.71
C GLU A 110 5.77 -2.14 1.48
N GLN A 111 6.63 -2.30 0.46
CA GLN A 111 7.62 -1.28 0.08
C GLN A 111 6.92 -0.05 -0.48
N GLU A 112 5.90 -0.22 -1.32
CA GLU A 112 5.15 0.91 -1.89
C GLU A 112 4.40 1.69 -0.81
N THR A 113 3.73 1.01 0.14
CA THR A 113 3.06 1.71 1.24
C THR A 113 4.04 2.32 2.24
N ALA A 114 5.22 1.71 2.44
CA ALA A 114 6.30 2.34 3.21
C ALA A 114 6.85 3.59 2.50
N GLN A 115 7.03 3.54 1.17
CA GLN A 115 7.44 4.70 0.37
C GLN A 115 6.41 5.82 0.41
N LEU A 116 5.11 5.50 0.43
CA LEU A 116 4.05 6.48 0.58
C LEU A 116 4.19 7.27 1.89
N LEU A 117 4.49 6.58 3.00
CA LEU A 117 4.76 7.20 4.31
C LEU A 117 6.03 8.06 4.27
N THR A 118 7.14 7.54 3.77
CA THR A 118 8.42 8.27 3.76
C THR A 118 8.40 9.49 2.84
N ASN A 119 7.77 9.39 1.66
CA ASN A 119 7.56 10.51 0.75
C ASN A 119 6.70 11.63 1.36
N SER A 120 5.87 11.28 2.35
CA SER A 120 5.05 12.24 3.12
C SER A 120 5.78 12.77 4.36
N GLY A 121 7.07 12.45 4.53
CA GLY A 121 7.87 12.89 5.68
C GLY A 121 7.60 12.11 6.97
N ILE A 122 6.98 10.93 6.87
CA ILE A 122 6.78 10.01 8.01
C ILE A 122 7.87 8.94 7.95
N PRO A 123 8.83 8.93 8.89
CA PRO A 123 9.86 7.88 8.92
C PRO A 123 9.23 6.53 9.27
N VAL A 124 9.60 5.50 8.52
CA VAL A 124 9.20 4.10 8.76
C VAL A 124 10.37 3.38 9.41
N LEU A 125 10.14 2.84 10.61
CA LEU A 125 11.15 2.19 11.45
C LEU A 125 11.25 0.69 11.13
N ALA A 126 10.11 0.06 10.85
CA ALA A 126 10.02 -1.33 10.41
C ALA A 126 8.77 -1.53 9.55
N THR A 127 8.82 -2.52 8.67
CA THR A 127 7.70 -2.92 7.81
C THR A 127 7.53 -4.44 7.89
N ASN A 128 6.28 -4.88 7.97
CA ASN A 128 5.91 -6.30 7.94
C ASN A 128 4.64 -6.49 7.10
N CYS A 129 4.36 -7.73 6.75
CA CYS A 129 3.13 -8.13 6.07
C CYS A 129 2.29 -8.99 7.01
N GLY A 130 0.99 -8.98 6.79
CA GLY A 130 0.07 -9.80 7.56
C GLY A 130 -1.28 -9.94 6.89
N GLU A 131 -2.14 -10.72 7.53
CA GLU A 131 -3.51 -10.94 7.11
C GLU A 131 -4.44 -10.74 8.29
N LEU A 132 -5.61 -10.16 8.03
CA LEU A 132 -6.65 -9.98 9.02
C LEU A 132 -7.32 -11.31 9.38
N THR A 133 -7.60 -11.54 10.66
CA THR A 133 -8.26 -12.77 11.13
C THR A 133 -9.79 -12.74 10.97
N ARG A 134 -10.33 -11.71 10.31
CA ARG A 134 -11.77 -11.58 10.07
C ARG A 134 -12.25 -12.65 9.06
N PRO A 135 -13.45 -13.21 9.23
CA PRO A 135 -14.01 -14.13 8.25
C PRO A 135 -14.23 -13.40 6.92
N VAL A 136 -13.51 -13.82 5.88
CA VAL A 136 -13.71 -13.37 4.50
C VAL A 136 -14.46 -14.43 3.72
N ALA A 137 -15.46 -14.02 2.94
CA ALA A 137 -16.12 -14.93 2.01
C ALA A 137 -15.12 -15.32 0.92
N ALA A 138 -14.89 -16.61 0.72
CA ALA A 138 -14.04 -17.13 -0.34
C ALA A 138 -14.77 -17.03 -1.68
N GLN A 139 -14.67 -15.87 -2.32
CA GLN A 139 -15.32 -15.55 -3.58
C GLN A 139 -14.41 -14.64 -4.40
N CYS A 140 -14.08 -15.06 -5.62
CA CYS A 140 -13.26 -14.25 -6.52
C CYS A 140 -13.93 -12.89 -6.78
N GLY A 141 -13.11 -11.83 -6.83
CA GLY A 141 -13.57 -10.45 -6.94
C GLY A 141 -13.90 -9.76 -5.60
N MET A 142 -13.86 -10.48 -4.47
CA MET A 142 -14.01 -9.86 -3.15
C MET A 142 -12.67 -9.31 -2.63
N PRO A 143 -12.68 -8.33 -1.70
CA PRO A 143 -11.47 -7.88 -1.03
C PRO A 143 -10.74 -9.03 -0.31
N GLY A 144 -9.41 -9.03 -0.39
CA GLY A 144 -8.56 -9.94 0.37
C GLY A 144 -8.38 -9.51 1.83
N PRO A 145 -7.79 -10.38 2.66
CA PRO A 145 -7.47 -10.08 4.05
C PRO A 145 -6.10 -9.39 4.24
N ASP A 146 -5.33 -9.21 3.17
CA ASP A 146 -3.93 -8.76 3.23
C ASP A 146 -3.80 -7.31 3.74
N ILE A 147 -2.82 -7.12 4.62
CA ILE A 147 -2.47 -5.82 5.21
C ILE A 147 -0.95 -5.61 5.21
N ASN A 148 -0.55 -4.35 5.04
CA ASN A 148 0.83 -3.91 5.28
C ASN A 148 0.90 -3.25 6.64
N LEU A 149 1.87 -3.64 7.45
CA LEU A 149 2.10 -3.11 8.80
C LEU A 149 3.38 -2.28 8.82
N HIS A 150 3.31 -1.09 9.41
CA HIS A 150 4.45 -0.19 9.54
C HIS A 150 4.59 0.28 10.98
N LEU A 151 5.82 0.19 11.49
CA LEU A 151 6.20 0.78 12.77
C LEU A 151 6.69 2.20 12.51
N ILE A 152 6.03 3.18 13.12
CA ILE A 152 6.35 4.61 12.94
C ILE A 152 6.47 5.30 14.31
N PRO A 153 7.08 6.50 14.40
CA PRO A 153 7.02 7.28 15.62
C PRO A 153 5.58 7.66 15.97
N THR A 154 5.18 7.52 17.24
CA THR A 154 3.81 7.83 17.70
C THR A 154 3.36 9.24 17.33
N GLN A 155 4.29 10.20 17.30
CA GLN A 155 4.03 11.60 16.94
C GLN A 155 3.53 11.78 15.49
N ARG A 156 3.68 10.77 14.64
CA ARG A 156 3.28 10.80 13.22
C ARG A 156 1.99 10.04 12.91
N VAL A 157 1.36 9.43 13.93
CA VAL A 157 0.14 8.63 13.75
C VAL A 157 -1.00 9.44 13.14
N ASP A 158 -1.26 10.66 13.61
CA ASP A 158 -2.36 11.48 13.06
C ASP A 158 -2.16 11.81 11.58
N GLN A 159 -0.90 12.04 11.17
CA GLN A 159 -0.54 12.27 9.78
C GLN A 159 -0.77 11.00 8.94
N ALA A 160 -0.35 9.83 9.43
CA ALA A 160 -0.60 8.57 8.75
C ALA A 160 -2.11 8.25 8.65
N ARG A 161 -2.89 8.55 9.69
CA ARG A 161 -4.35 8.36 9.68
C ARG A 161 -5.05 9.24 8.66
N ALA A 162 -4.58 10.47 8.45
CA ALA A 162 -5.08 11.34 7.39
C ALA A 162 -4.83 10.77 5.98
N MET A 163 -3.88 9.84 5.84
CA MET A 163 -3.57 9.14 4.58
C MET A 163 -4.29 7.79 4.45
N GLY A 164 -5.14 7.41 5.41
CA GLY A 164 -5.92 6.17 5.37
C GLY A 164 -5.34 5.00 6.16
N PHE A 165 -4.19 5.18 6.82
CA PHE A 165 -3.66 4.17 7.75
C PHE A 165 -4.49 4.10 9.04
N LYS A 166 -4.50 2.94 9.67
CA LYS A 166 -5.27 2.65 10.89
C LYS A 166 -4.33 2.14 11.99
N LEU A 167 -4.73 2.25 13.25
CA LEU A 167 -3.93 1.71 14.35
C LEU A 167 -4.12 0.20 14.42
N VAL A 168 -3.03 -0.56 14.63
CA VAL A 168 -3.16 -2.01 14.84
C VAL A 168 -3.97 -2.32 16.10
N ALA A 169 -3.93 -1.44 17.10
CA ALA A 169 -4.78 -1.54 18.28
C ALA A 169 -6.29 -1.56 17.96
N ASP A 170 -6.72 -1.02 16.80
CA ASP A 170 -8.12 -1.06 16.37
C ASP A 170 -8.57 -2.46 15.90
N LEU A 171 -7.63 -3.39 15.68
CA LEU A 171 -7.90 -4.77 15.27
C LEU A 171 -8.07 -5.72 16.46
N GLU A 172 -7.51 -5.36 17.61
CA GLU A 172 -7.51 -6.19 18.81
C GLU A 172 -8.95 -6.48 19.28
N ASN A 173 -9.22 -7.74 19.61
CA ASN A 173 -10.50 -8.19 20.12
C ASN A 173 -10.33 -9.29 21.16
N GLU A 174 -11.44 -9.78 21.73
CA GLU A 174 -11.43 -10.81 22.77
C GLU A 174 -10.72 -12.12 22.34
N ASN A 175 -10.58 -12.35 21.03
CA ASN A 175 -9.96 -13.54 20.45
C ASN A 175 -8.49 -13.34 20.02
N GLY A 176 -7.91 -12.15 20.26
CA GLY A 176 -6.49 -11.88 20.00
C GLY A 176 -6.23 -10.61 19.19
N PRO A 177 -5.08 -10.52 18.49
CA PRO A 177 -4.62 -9.27 17.87
C PRO A 177 -5.44 -8.83 16.65
N GLY A 178 -6.32 -9.68 16.11
CA GLY A 178 -7.13 -9.36 14.92
C GLY A 178 -6.38 -9.51 13.58
N TYR A 179 -5.12 -9.92 13.61
CA TYR A 179 -4.29 -10.23 12.45
C TYR A 179 -3.24 -11.29 12.78
N PHE A 180 -2.57 -11.82 11.78
CA PHE A 180 -1.35 -12.61 11.94
C PHE A 180 -0.28 -12.15 10.95
N LEU A 181 0.99 -12.24 11.35
CA LEU A 181 2.10 -11.89 10.48
C LEU A 181 2.32 -12.99 9.43
N THR A 182 2.55 -12.58 8.20
CA THR A 182 2.89 -13.45 7.08
C THR A 182 4.21 -13.01 6.45
N PRO A 183 4.95 -13.92 5.80
CA PRO A 183 6.11 -13.53 5.01
C PRO A 183 5.68 -12.56 3.92
N CYS A 184 6.38 -11.43 3.80
CA CYS A 184 6.12 -10.49 2.72
C CYS A 184 6.37 -11.14 1.36
N LYS A 185 5.50 -10.82 0.40
CA LYS A 185 5.62 -11.32 -0.96
C LYS A 185 6.82 -10.66 -1.63
N ALA A 186 7.63 -11.45 -2.31
CA ALA A 186 8.70 -10.89 -3.12
C ALA A 186 8.11 -10.01 -4.24
N PRO A 187 8.69 -8.83 -4.52
CA PRO A 187 8.24 -8.00 -5.62
C PRO A 187 8.35 -8.78 -6.94
N PRO A 188 7.37 -8.65 -7.85
CA PRO A 188 7.46 -9.27 -9.18
C PRO A 188 8.71 -8.76 -9.90
N GLN A 189 9.48 -9.69 -10.46
CA GLN A 189 10.71 -9.42 -11.22
C GLN A 189 10.40 -8.94 -12.64
#